data_AF-A0A1R3JAB6-F1
#
_entry.id   AF-A0A1R3JAB6-F1
#
_cell.length_a   1.000
_cell.length_b   1.000
_cell.length_c   1.000
_cell.angle_alpha   90.00
_cell.angle_beta   90.00
_cell.angle_gamma   90.00
#
_symmetry.space_group_name_H-M   'P 1'
#
loop_
_entity.id
_entity.type
_entity.pdbx_description
1 polymer ?
#
loop_
_entity_poly.entity_id
_entity_poly.type
_entity_poly.pdbx_seq_one_letter_code
_entity_poly.pdbx_strand_id
1 'polypeptide(L)'
;MAETQSQGNPTLFSPYKMGRFNLSHRVVLAPMTRCRALNGIPRPALAEYYTQRSTPGGLLITEGTMISDTAAGFPHVPGIYNEEQVEAWKKIVDAVHAKGSIIFCQLWHVGRASHSVYQPGGAAPISSTSKPISKRWRILMPDGSYGIYPQPRALQISEIQEVVEDYRKAAVNAIRAGFDGIEIHGAHGYLIDQFLKDGINDRTDEYGGSLANRCKFLMQVVQAVAGAIGADRVGFRMSPAIDHLDATGSNPLNLGLAVIERLNKFQQQIGSKLAYLHVTQPRYHAYGQTESGTHGSEDEEAYLMRTLKRAYQGTFMCSGGFTRELGMQAVADGDADLVSYGRLFISNPDLVLRLKVNAPLNRYIRKTFYTQDPVVGYTDYPFLSEAKEASHVPARKWMVIAYRTAASYPSPVIVNLITAATFRERDNGLESYVHIHALATASLTSLRLDALADREFAMSTHFFMDRTKKRLGDLQRLILAVKMSSFALTSLPSNMPLEPKDHLSAFFPTLSNLQPILDFALFANDLPSDIIEETTFLDDAQVKKLKGVLGGKN
;
A
#
# COMPACT_ATOMS: atom_id res chain seq x y z
N MET A 1 -19.64 -31.47 -31.36
CA MET A 1 -19.22 -32.04 -30.06
C MET A 1 -18.88 -30.86 -29.17
N ALA A 2 -19.70 -30.62 -28.15
CA ALA A 2 -19.42 -29.59 -27.17
C ALA A 2 -18.27 -30.09 -26.29
N GLU A 3 -17.11 -29.44 -26.37
CA GLU A 3 -16.04 -29.66 -25.41
C GLU A 3 -16.54 -29.19 -24.04
N THR A 4 -16.87 -30.15 -23.20
CA THR A 4 -17.06 -29.97 -21.77
C THR A 4 -15.71 -29.52 -21.19
N GLN A 5 -15.47 -28.20 -21.18
CA GLN A 5 -14.35 -27.63 -20.42
C GLN A 5 -14.49 -28.12 -18.99
N SER A 6 -13.49 -28.85 -18.51
CA SER A 6 -13.36 -29.17 -17.09
C SER A 6 -13.31 -27.84 -16.33
N GLN A 7 -14.40 -27.43 -15.69
CA GLN A 7 -14.40 -26.24 -14.84
C GLN A 7 -13.56 -26.57 -13.60
N GLY A 8 -12.26 -26.29 -13.69
CA GLY A 8 -11.41 -26.21 -12.52
C GLY A 8 -11.97 -25.15 -11.55
N ASN A 9 -11.65 -25.30 -10.27
CA ASN A 9 -12.09 -24.34 -9.25
C ASN A 9 -11.77 -22.89 -9.68
N PRO A 10 -12.71 -21.95 -9.54
CA PRO A 10 -12.49 -20.56 -9.94
C PRO A 10 -11.30 -19.96 -9.20
N THR A 11 -10.51 -19.16 -9.90
CA THR A 11 -9.35 -18.45 -9.33
C THR A 11 -9.46 -16.95 -9.61
N LEU A 12 -8.57 -16.14 -9.02
CA LEU A 12 -8.46 -14.70 -9.33
C LEU A 12 -8.35 -14.39 -10.82
N PHE A 13 -7.84 -15.32 -11.64
CA PHE A 13 -7.60 -15.13 -13.07
C PHE A 13 -8.67 -15.78 -13.96
N SER A 14 -9.69 -16.39 -13.35
CA SER A 14 -10.85 -16.89 -14.08
C SER A 14 -11.76 -15.73 -14.49
N PRO A 15 -12.40 -15.81 -15.68
CA PRO A 15 -13.38 -14.80 -16.08
C PRO A 15 -14.60 -14.80 -15.16
N TYR A 16 -15.31 -13.68 -15.11
CA TYR A 16 -16.52 -13.52 -14.31
C TYR A 16 -17.55 -12.63 -15.00
N LYS A 17 -18.82 -13.04 -14.97
CA LYS A 17 -19.93 -12.24 -15.50
C LYS A 17 -20.56 -11.42 -14.37
N MET A 18 -20.27 -10.13 -14.34
CA MET A 18 -20.84 -9.16 -13.41
C MET A 18 -22.00 -8.42 -14.10
N GLY A 19 -23.22 -8.94 -13.94
CA GLY A 19 -24.39 -8.39 -14.63
C GLY A 19 -24.20 -8.43 -16.16
N ARG A 20 -24.13 -7.25 -16.80
CA ARG A 20 -23.87 -7.10 -18.24
C ARG A 20 -22.38 -7.08 -18.61
N PHE A 21 -21.49 -6.98 -17.63
CA PHE A 21 -20.05 -6.86 -17.85
C PHE A 21 -19.36 -8.22 -17.83
N ASN A 22 -18.56 -8.50 -18.85
CA ASN A 22 -17.73 -9.70 -18.92
C ASN A 22 -16.31 -9.36 -18.48
N LEU A 23 -15.97 -9.73 -17.25
CA LEU A 23 -14.63 -9.54 -16.70
C LEU A 23 -13.73 -10.69 -17.12
N SER A 24 -12.49 -10.38 -17.51
CA SER A 24 -11.48 -11.38 -17.87
C SER A 24 -10.78 -11.99 -16.65
N HIS A 25 -10.84 -11.31 -15.50
CA HIS A 25 -10.31 -11.73 -14.22
C HIS A 25 -11.08 -11.09 -13.06
N ARG A 26 -10.83 -11.56 -11.84
CA ARG A 26 -11.50 -11.15 -10.60
C ARG A 26 -10.67 -10.19 -9.74
N VAL A 27 -9.51 -9.77 -10.23
CA VAL A 27 -8.65 -8.75 -9.60
C VAL A 27 -9.15 -7.36 -9.98
N VAL A 28 -9.57 -6.56 -8.99
CA VAL A 28 -10.18 -5.24 -9.20
C VAL A 28 -9.30 -4.14 -8.62
N LEU A 29 -9.15 -3.01 -9.33
CA LEU A 29 -8.52 -1.82 -8.75
C LEU A 29 -9.49 -1.17 -7.77
N ALA A 30 -9.12 -1.14 -6.48
CA ALA A 30 -9.91 -0.51 -5.44
C ALA A 30 -9.85 1.03 -5.59
N PRO A 31 -10.89 1.75 -5.17
CA PRO A 31 -10.91 3.21 -5.21
C PRO A 31 -9.93 3.78 -4.19
N MET A 32 -9.07 4.70 -4.65
CA MET A 32 -7.95 5.25 -3.88
C MET A 32 -7.78 6.74 -4.15
N THR A 33 -8.10 7.61 -3.19
CA THR A 33 -7.84 9.06 -3.30
C THR A 33 -6.35 9.35 -3.45
N ARG A 34 -5.97 10.10 -4.50
CA ARG A 34 -4.56 10.42 -4.81
C ARG A 34 -4.25 11.93 -4.86
N CYS A 35 -5.23 12.82 -4.67
CA CYS A 35 -5.00 14.27 -4.52
C CYS A 35 -4.27 14.94 -5.71
N ARG A 36 -4.58 14.54 -6.96
CA ARG A 36 -3.90 15.03 -8.19
C ARG A 36 -4.84 15.69 -9.20
N ALA A 37 -6.07 15.98 -8.81
CA ALA A 37 -7.04 16.75 -9.59
C ALA A 37 -7.05 18.21 -9.12
N LEU A 38 -6.15 19.02 -9.69
CA LEU A 38 -6.07 20.44 -9.36
C LEU A 38 -7.42 21.13 -9.57
N ASN A 39 -7.91 21.84 -8.54
CA ASN A 39 -9.24 22.46 -8.51
C ASN A 39 -10.40 21.50 -8.81
N GLY A 40 -10.23 20.22 -8.47
CA GLY A 40 -11.21 19.18 -8.74
C GLY A 40 -11.33 18.77 -10.20
N ILE A 41 -10.44 19.25 -11.07
CA ILE A 41 -10.39 18.88 -12.49
C ILE A 41 -9.33 17.79 -12.70
N PRO A 42 -9.72 16.59 -13.14
CA PRO A 42 -8.75 15.56 -13.54
C PRO A 42 -7.76 16.06 -14.61
N ARG A 43 -6.49 15.68 -14.47
CA ARG A 43 -5.39 16.12 -15.35
C ARG A 43 -4.81 14.93 -16.15
N PRO A 44 -3.98 15.15 -17.19
CA PRO A 44 -3.45 14.07 -18.02
C PRO A 44 -2.76 12.94 -17.26
N ALA A 45 -2.09 13.23 -16.14
CA ALA A 45 -1.49 12.22 -15.27
C ALA A 45 -2.50 11.18 -14.74
N LEU A 46 -3.75 11.57 -14.48
CA LEU A 46 -4.79 10.63 -14.07
C LEU A 46 -5.13 9.66 -15.22
N ALA A 47 -5.17 10.15 -16.47
CA ALA A 47 -5.39 9.30 -17.63
C ALA A 47 -4.28 8.25 -17.76
N GLU A 48 -3.02 8.66 -17.62
CA GLU A 48 -1.89 7.74 -17.61
C GLU A 48 -1.98 6.74 -16.45
N TYR A 49 -2.27 7.20 -15.23
CA TYR A 49 -2.39 6.35 -14.04
C TYR A 49 -3.41 5.23 -14.20
N TYR A 50 -4.62 5.53 -14.67
CA TYR A 50 -5.64 4.51 -14.89
C TYR A 50 -5.31 3.63 -16.12
N THR A 51 -4.75 4.21 -17.19
CA THR A 51 -4.33 3.45 -18.38
C THR A 51 -3.25 2.42 -18.06
N GLN A 52 -2.26 2.77 -17.24
CA GLN A 52 -1.20 1.86 -16.79
C GLN A 52 -1.75 0.64 -16.06
N ARG A 53 -2.90 0.79 -15.39
CA ARG A 53 -3.57 -0.24 -14.58
C ARG A 53 -4.69 -0.96 -15.31
N SER A 54 -4.87 -0.64 -16.60
CA SER A 54 -5.93 -1.18 -17.45
C SER A 54 -5.47 -2.45 -18.15
N THR A 55 -6.30 -3.49 -18.07
CA THR A 55 -6.17 -4.77 -18.77
C THR A 55 -7.46 -5.07 -19.55
N PRO A 56 -7.41 -5.77 -20.69
CA PRO A 56 -8.62 -6.15 -21.40
C PRO A 56 -9.56 -6.95 -20.48
N GLY A 57 -10.80 -6.47 -20.28
CA GLY A 57 -11.80 -7.05 -19.38
C GLY A 57 -11.50 -6.85 -17.88
N GLY A 58 -10.55 -6.00 -17.50
CA GLY A 58 -10.30 -5.62 -16.10
C GLY A 58 -11.30 -4.58 -15.59
N LEU A 59 -11.63 -4.64 -14.30
CA LEU A 59 -12.49 -3.65 -13.63
C LEU A 59 -11.65 -2.68 -12.78
N LEU A 60 -11.85 -1.38 -13.01
CA LEU A 60 -11.25 -0.31 -12.24
C LEU A 60 -12.34 0.51 -11.55
N ILE A 61 -12.08 0.94 -10.32
CA ILE A 61 -12.95 1.88 -9.59
C ILE A 61 -12.11 3.13 -9.30
N THR A 62 -12.59 4.30 -9.71
CA THR A 62 -11.82 5.56 -9.55
C THR A 62 -11.58 5.88 -8.09
N GLU A 63 -10.69 6.82 -7.84
CA GLU A 63 -10.69 7.56 -6.59
C GLU A 63 -12.04 8.17 -6.23
N GLY A 64 -12.24 8.47 -4.94
CA GLY A 64 -13.44 9.14 -4.47
C GLY A 64 -13.62 10.45 -5.22
N THR A 65 -14.78 10.59 -5.88
CA THR A 65 -15.09 11.70 -6.77
C THR A 65 -16.27 12.48 -6.20
N MET A 66 -16.06 13.78 -6.00
CA MET A 66 -17.00 14.66 -5.31
C MET A 66 -18.29 14.84 -6.11
N ILE A 67 -19.42 14.69 -5.44
CA ILE A 67 -20.76 14.86 -6.03
C ILE A 67 -21.26 16.31 -6.06
N SER A 68 -20.59 17.19 -5.30
CA SER A 68 -20.92 18.61 -5.13
C SER A 68 -19.67 19.37 -4.66
N ASP A 69 -19.75 20.69 -4.59
CA ASP A 69 -18.70 21.55 -4.01
C ASP A 69 -18.61 21.44 -2.47
N THR A 70 -19.65 20.92 -1.81
CA THR A 70 -19.68 20.66 -0.36
C THR A 70 -19.09 19.30 0.04
N ALA A 71 -18.82 18.42 -0.93
CA ALA A 71 -18.41 17.04 -0.71
C ALA A 71 -16.92 16.82 -0.39
N ALA A 72 -16.10 17.87 -0.47
CA ALA A 72 -14.64 17.81 -0.34
C ALA A 72 -14.16 17.60 1.11
N GLY A 73 -13.11 16.78 1.29
CA GLY A 73 -12.41 16.62 2.59
C GLY A 73 -10.90 16.42 2.48
N PHE A 74 -10.37 16.52 1.26
CA PHE A 74 -8.95 16.39 0.93
C PHE A 74 -8.61 17.39 -0.17
N PRO A 75 -7.34 17.83 -0.28
CA PRO A 75 -6.94 18.74 -1.34
C PRO A 75 -6.91 18.01 -2.69
N HIS A 76 -7.29 18.72 -3.76
CA HIS A 76 -7.14 18.26 -5.14
C HIS A 76 -7.79 16.89 -5.45
N VAL A 77 -8.93 16.62 -4.83
CA VAL A 77 -9.81 15.49 -5.15
C VAL A 77 -10.65 15.83 -6.37
N PRO A 78 -10.85 14.93 -7.34
CA PRO A 78 -11.69 15.22 -8.50
C PRO A 78 -13.18 15.35 -8.14
N GLY A 79 -13.91 16.15 -8.92
CA GLY A 79 -15.37 16.19 -8.89
C GLY A 79 -16.01 15.62 -10.15
N ILE A 80 -17.34 15.49 -10.15
CA ILE A 80 -18.16 15.12 -11.32
C ILE A 80 -19.53 15.85 -11.30
N TYR A 81 -19.56 17.08 -10.78
CA TYR A 81 -20.79 17.87 -10.57
C TYR A 81 -20.95 19.05 -11.52
N ASN A 82 -19.91 19.39 -12.29
CA ASN A 82 -19.96 20.44 -13.31
C ASN A 82 -19.43 19.95 -14.67
N GLU A 83 -19.64 20.75 -15.71
CA GLU A 83 -19.32 20.37 -17.09
C GLU A 83 -17.82 20.22 -17.35
N GLU A 84 -16.98 21.08 -16.76
CA GLU A 84 -15.53 21.02 -16.93
C GLU A 84 -14.96 19.69 -16.39
N GLN A 85 -15.49 19.24 -15.26
CA GLN A 85 -15.14 17.94 -14.66
C GLN A 85 -15.58 16.78 -15.56
N VAL A 86 -16.79 16.84 -16.11
CA VAL A 86 -17.31 15.81 -17.03
C VAL A 86 -16.41 15.66 -18.26
N GLU A 87 -16.06 16.77 -18.90
CA GLU A 87 -15.20 16.76 -20.09
C GLU A 87 -13.76 16.31 -19.78
N ALA A 88 -13.26 16.60 -18.59
CA ALA A 88 -11.96 16.10 -18.14
C ALA A 88 -11.98 14.58 -17.90
N TRP A 89 -13.03 14.06 -17.25
CA TRP A 89 -13.19 12.62 -17.01
C TRP A 89 -13.37 11.83 -18.30
N LYS A 90 -14.07 12.37 -19.30
CA LYS A 90 -14.26 11.71 -20.60
C LYS A 90 -12.96 11.25 -21.23
N LYS A 91 -11.93 12.10 -21.21
CA LYS A 91 -10.60 11.77 -21.76
C LYS A 91 -9.93 10.60 -21.03
N ILE A 92 -10.16 10.48 -19.72
CA ILE A 92 -9.62 9.40 -18.89
C ILE A 92 -10.36 8.10 -19.19
N VAL A 93 -11.69 8.16 -19.25
CA VAL A 93 -12.53 7.01 -19.57
C VAL A 93 -12.20 6.47 -20.97
N ASP A 94 -12.09 7.35 -21.97
CA ASP A 94 -11.70 6.97 -23.33
C ASP A 94 -10.35 6.24 -23.37
N ALA A 95 -9.36 6.71 -22.59
CA ALA A 95 -8.04 6.08 -22.51
C ALA A 95 -8.09 4.68 -21.87
N VAL A 96 -8.95 4.49 -20.87
CA VAL A 96 -9.17 3.20 -20.21
C VAL A 96 -9.93 2.23 -21.13
N HIS A 97 -10.95 2.71 -21.82
CA HIS A 97 -11.71 1.94 -22.81
C HIS A 97 -10.86 1.53 -24.00
N ALA A 98 -9.90 2.36 -24.43
CA ALA A 98 -8.93 2.00 -25.47
C ALA A 98 -8.03 0.80 -25.07
N LYS A 99 -7.89 0.50 -23.78
CA LYS A 99 -7.23 -0.71 -23.26
C LYS A 99 -8.18 -1.89 -23.04
N GLY A 100 -9.47 -1.71 -23.34
CA GLY A 100 -10.52 -2.71 -23.19
C GLY A 100 -10.94 -2.97 -21.74
N SER A 101 -10.61 -2.07 -20.81
CA SER A 101 -11.04 -2.16 -19.41
C SER A 101 -12.41 -1.52 -19.18
N ILE A 102 -13.02 -1.88 -18.06
CA ILE A 102 -14.25 -1.33 -17.54
C ILE A 102 -13.90 -0.41 -16.37
N ILE A 103 -14.54 0.75 -16.28
CA ILE A 103 -14.26 1.72 -15.22
C ILE A 103 -15.53 2.29 -14.59
N PHE A 104 -15.56 2.29 -13.25
CA PHE A 104 -16.65 2.80 -12.44
C PHE A 104 -16.20 4.04 -11.67
N CYS A 105 -17.02 5.10 -11.69
CA CYS A 105 -16.76 6.32 -10.91
C CYS A 105 -17.26 6.15 -9.46
N GLN A 106 -16.39 6.28 -8.46
CA GLN A 106 -16.82 6.25 -7.07
C GLN A 106 -17.38 7.61 -6.64
N LEU A 107 -18.69 7.69 -6.40
CA LEU A 107 -19.37 8.90 -5.94
C LEU A 107 -19.22 9.06 -4.43
N TRP A 108 -18.77 10.24 -4.01
CA TRP A 108 -18.29 10.46 -2.65
C TRP A 108 -18.76 11.80 -2.07
N HIS A 109 -19.20 11.75 -0.82
CA HIS A 109 -19.41 12.92 0.03
C HIS A 109 -18.83 12.66 1.43
N VAL A 110 -17.86 13.48 1.87
CA VAL A 110 -17.11 13.20 3.11
C VAL A 110 -17.90 13.47 4.40
N GLY A 111 -18.90 14.34 4.36
CA GLY A 111 -19.66 14.72 5.54
C GLY A 111 -18.78 15.45 6.56
N ARG A 112 -18.84 15.08 7.86
CA ARG A 112 -18.03 15.74 8.90
C ARG A 112 -16.51 15.51 8.78
N ALA A 113 -16.07 14.62 7.89
CA ALA A 113 -14.66 14.43 7.58
C ALA A 113 -14.14 15.50 6.60
N SER A 114 -14.42 16.76 6.92
CA SER A 114 -14.04 17.94 6.14
C SER A 114 -13.58 19.07 7.06
N HIS A 115 -13.24 20.22 6.49
CA HIS A 115 -12.86 21.44 7.19
C HIS A 115 -13.43 22.65 6.44
N SER A 116 -13.65 23.77 7.13
CA SER A 116 -14.25 24.98 6.54
C SER A 116 -13.51 25.50 5.30
N VAL A 117 -12.18 25.29 5.23
CA VAL A 117 -11.35 25.62 4.05
C VAL A 117 -11.79 24.90 2.77
N TYR A 118 -12.45 23.75 2.91
CA TYR A 118 -12.98 22.96 1.79
C TYR A 118 -14.45 23.26 1.48
N GLN A 119 -15.10 24.11 2.28
CA GLN A 119 -16.53 24.36 2.17
C GLN A 119 -16.80 25.70 1.49
N PRO A 120 -17.83 25.79 0.64
CA PRO A 120 -18.25 27.06 0.05
C PRO A 120 -18.48 28.12 1.12
N GLY A 121 -17.88 29.31 0.94
CA GLY A 121 -18.00 30.42 1.88
C GLY A 121 -17.44 30.16 3.29
N GLY A 122 -16.63 29.11 3.48
CA GLY A 122 -16.10 28.77 4.80
C GLY A 122 -17.13 28.14 5.75
N ALA A 123 -18.24 27.61 5.22
CA ALA A 123 -19.29 27.00 6.01
C ALA A 123 -18.81 25.79 6.84
N ALA A 124 -19.59 25.42 7.85
CA ALA A 124 -19.34 24.21 8.62
C ALA A 124 -19.64 22.96 7.75
N PRO A 125 -18.79 21.91 7.79
CA PRO A 125 -19.09 20.62 7.19
C PRO A 125 -20.42 20.05 7.65
N ILE A 126 -21.11 19.31 6.80
CA ILE A 126 -22.41 18.70 7.11
C ILE A 126 -22.31 17.25 7.59
N SER A 127 -23.25 16.77 8.39
CA SER A 127 -23.30 15.37 8.85
C SER A 127 -24.69 14.95 9.33
N SER A 128 -24.81 13.69 9.78
CA SER A 128 -25.96 13.24 10.58
C SER A 128 -25.97 13.84 11.99
N THR A 129 -24.82 14.29 12.49
CA THR A 129 -24.60 14.80 13.86
C THR A 129 -23.97 16.19 13.88
N SER A 130 -24.02 16.86 15.03
CA SER A 130 -23.26 18.09 15.32
C SER A 130 -21.93 17.83 16.07
N LYS A 131 -21.60 16.56 16.35
CA LYS A 131 -20.38 16.18 17.07
C LYS A 131 -19.16 16.11 16.13
N PRO A 132 -18.03 16.78 16.47
CA PRO A 132 -16.81 16.70 15.68
C PRO A 132 -16.17 15.31 15.74
N ILE A 133 -15.30 15.04 14.77
CA ILE A 133 -14.37 13.91 14.85
C ILE A 133 -13.33 14.23 15.93
N SER A 134 -12.99 13.23 16.75
CA SER A 134 -12.02 13.36 17.83
C SER A 134 -10.62 13.71 17.34
N LYS A 135 -9.84 14.34 18.22
CA LYS A 135 -8.48 14.85 17.93
C LYS A 135 -7.46 13.77 17.58
N ARG A 136 -7.80 12.48 17.72
CA ARG A 136 -6.95 11.36 17.26
C ARG A 136 -6.80 11.36 15.74
N TRP A 137 -7.78 11.90 15.03
CA TRP A 137 -7.74 12.06 13.58
C TRP A 137 -7.30 13.46 13.20
N ARG A 138 -6.58 13.54 12.09
CA ARG A 138 -6.16 14.79 11.49
C ARG A 138 -6.69 14.87 10.06
N ILE A 139 -7.03 16.07 9.63
CA ILE A 139 -7.39 16.35 8.25
C ILE A 139 -6.17 16.91 7.52
N LEU A 140 -5.92 16.45 6.29
CA LEU A 140 -4.90 17.05 5.42
C LEU A 140 -5.43 18.40 4.93
N MET A 141 -4.65 19.46 5.10
CA MET A 141 -4.98 20.82 4.69
C MET A 141 -4.40 21.13 3.29
N PRO A 142 -4.91 22.16 2.57
CA PRO A 142 -4.41 22.51 1.24
C PRO A 142 -2.93 22.86 1.18
N ASP A 143 -2.37 23.39 2.27
CA ASP A 143 -0.96 23.73 2.42
C ASP A 143 -0.06 22.51 2.74
N GLY A 144 -0.63 21.31 2.80
CA GLY A 144 0.06 20.07 3.16
C GLY A 144 0.21 19.84 4.66
N SER A 145 -0.22 20.79 5.50
CA SER A 145 -0.24 20.61 6.95
C SER A 145 -1.41 19.71 7.39
N TYR A 146 -1.43 19.35 8.67
CA TYR A 146 -2.52 18.57 9.25
C TYR A 146 -3.31 19.43 10.23
N GLY A 147 -4.64 19.52 10.05
CA GLY A 147 -5.57 20.24 10.92
C GLY A 147 -6.39 19.32 11.83
N ILE A 148 -7.25 19.92 12.65
CA ILE A 148 -8.26 19.22 13.45
C ILE A 148 -9.62 19.39 12.75
N TYR A 149 -10.46 18.35 12.78
CA TYR A 149 -11.82 18.45 12.25
C TYR A 149 -12.67 19.44 13.06
N PRO A 150 -13.30 20.44 12.42
CA PRO A 150 -14.15 21.40 13.11
C PRO A 150 -15.49 20.78 13.50
N GLN A 151 -16.28 21.51 14.27
CA GLN A 151 -17.64 21.11 14.57
C GLN A 151 -18.50 21.09 13.30
N PRO A 152 -19.14 19.96 12.95
CA PRO A 152 -20.03 19.89 11.81
C PRO A 152 -21.42 20.44 12.17
N ARG A 153 -22.22 20.69 11.14
CA ARG A 153 -23.65 20.97 11.25
C ARG A 153 -24.44 19.71 10.92
N ALA A 154 -25.40 19.37 11.77
CA ALA A 154 -26.37 18.32 11.45
C ALA A 154 -27.27 18.81 10.30
N LEU A 155 -27.48 17.96 9.28
CA LEU A 155 -28.39 18.25 8.18
C LEU A 155 -29.82 18.40 8.69
N GLN A 156 -30.56 19.35 8.13
CA GLN A 156 -32.01 19.42 8.24
C GLN A 156 -32.65 18.38 7.33
N ILE A 157 -33.86 17.95 7.67
CA ILE A 157 -34.60 16.93 6.89
C ILE A 157 -34.75 17.35 5.41
N SER A 158 -35.01 18.64 5.16
CA SER A 158 -35.15 19.17 3.80
C SER A 158 -33.86 19.09 2.99
N GLU A 159 -32.71 19.33 3.61
CA GLU A 159 -31.39 19.33 2.95
C GLU A 159 -30.93 17.91 2.58
N ILE A 160 -31.44 16.88 3.25
CA ILE A 160 -31.10 15.48 2.92
C ILE A 160 -31.52 15.16 1.48
N GLN A 161 -32.65 15.68 1.01
CA GLN A 161 -33.10 15.45 -0.37
C GLN A 161 -32.23 16.18 -1.40
N GLU A 162 -31.65 17.32 -1.04
CA GLU A 162 -30.70 18.02 -1.91
C GLU A 162 -29.43 17.17 -2.12
N VAL A 163 -28.91 16.56 -1.05
CA VAL A 163 -27.76 15.64 -1.16
C VAL A 163 -28.10 14.39 -1.98
N VAL A 164 -29.30 13.83 -1.83
CA VAL A 164 -29.76 12.71 -2.68
C VAL A 164 -29.76 13.12 -4.16
N GLU A 165 -30.22 14.33 -4.45
CA GLU A 165 -30.22 14.89 -5.81
C GLU A 165 -28.80 15.13 -6.34
N ASP A 166 -27.85 15.54 -5.51
CA ASP A 166 -26.44 15.68 -5.88
C ASP A 166 -25.83 14.33 -6.28
N TYR A 167 -26.10 13.26 -5.52
CA TYR A 167 -25.69 11.90 -5.93
C TYR A 167 -26.31 11.50 -7.28
N ARG A 168 -27.59 11.81 -7.49
CA ARG A 168 -28.28 11.52 -8.75
C ARG A 168 -27.66 12.27 -9.93
N LYS A 169 -27.44 13.58 -9.81
CA LYS A 169 -26.80 14.42 -10.84
C LYS A 169 -25.38 13.96 -11.14
N ALA A 170 -24.59 13.68 -10.11
CA ALA A 170 -23.23 13.16 -10.24
C ALA A 170 -23.20 11.81 -10.97
N ALA A 171 -24.16 10.92 -10.69
CA ALA A 171 -24.29 9.65 -11.41
C ALA A 171 -24.61 9.86 -12.90
N VAL A 172 -25.56 10.76 -13.23
CA VAL A 172 -25.86 11.09 -14.63
C VAL A 172 -24.64 11.68 -15.33
N ASN A 173 -23.92 12.58 -14.67
CA ASN A 173 -22.69 13.18 -15.19
C ASN A 173 -21.58 12.15 -15.41
N ALA A 174 -21.43 11.17 -14.53
CA ALA A 174 -20.49 10.06 -14.73
C ALA A 174 -20.85 9.25 -15.99
N ILE A 175 -22.12 8.92 -16.20
CA ILE A 175 -22.54 8.22 -17.43
C ILE A 175 -22.32 9.09 -18.67
N ARG A 176 -22.56 10.41 -18.59
CA ARG A 176 -22.26 11.36 -19.68
C ARG A 176 -20.77 11.43 -20.01
N ALA A 177 -19.90 11.31 -19.00
CA ALA A 177 -18.45 11.22 -19.17
C ALA A 177 -18.00 9.86 -19.74
N GLY A 178 -18.93 8.91 -19.94
CA GLY A 178 -18.65 7.61 -20.56
C GLY A 178 -18.39 6.47 -19.58
N PHE A 179 -18.43 6.70 -18.25
CA PHE A 179 -18.21 5.61 -17.29
C PHE A 179 -19.20 4.46 -17.51
N ASP A 180 -18.71 3.23 -17.31
CA ASP A 180 -19.53 2.02 -17.45
C ASP A 180 -20.60 1.92 -16.34
N GLY A 181 -20.28 2.49 -15.18
CA GLY A 181 -21.16 2.59 -14.03
C GLY A 181 -20.56 3.46 -12.94
N ILE A 182 -21.17 3.43 -11.76
CA ILE A 182 -20.72 4.17 -10.59
C ILE A 182 -20.69 3.27 -9.35
N GLU A 183 -19.89 3.63 -8.37
CA GLU A 183 -19.93 3.07 -7.02
C GLU A 183 -20.40 4.13 -6.02
N ILE A 184 -21.47 3.87 -5.27
CA ILE A 184 -21.89 4.74 -4.17
C ILE A 184 -21.00 4.46 -2.96
N HIS A 185 -20.29 5.46 -2.46
CA HIS A 185 -19.42 5.31 -1.29
C HIS A 185 -20.20 5.46 0.04
N GLY A 186 -20.60 4.34 0.65
CA GLY A 186 -21.23 4.26 1.98
C GLY A 186 -20.38 3.60 3.05
N ALA A 187 -19.10 3.96 3.11
CA ALA A 187 -18.10 3.32 3.95
C ALA A 187 -17.16 4.36 4.58
N HIS A 188 -16.25 3.89 5.44
CA HIS A 188 -15.11 4.62 6.00
C HIS A 188 -15.47 5.93 6.73
N GLY A 189 -16.62 5.97 7.39
CA GLY A 189 -17.02 7.14 8.18
C GLY A 189 -17.35 8.38 7.37
N TYR A 190 -17.59 8.25 6.06
CA TYR A 190 -18.09 9.33 5.21
C TYR A 190 -19.62 9.44 5.28
N LEU A 191 -20.22 10.41 4.58
CA LEU A 191 -21.56 10.90 4.89
C LEU A 191 -22.63 9.79 5.01
N ILE A 192 -22.71 8.86 4.06
CA ILE A 192 -23.68 7.76 4.14
C ILE A 192 -23.38 6.86 5.36
N ASP A 193 -22.12 6.52 5.62
CA ASP A 193 -21.72 5.70 6.79
C ASP A 193 -22.00 6.44 8.12
N GLN A 194 -21.89 7.77 8.13
CA GLN A 194 -22.27 8.63 9.26
C GLN A 194 -23.76 8.55 9.58
N PHE A 195 -24.63 8.29 8.61
CA PHE A 195 -26.05 8.01 8.86
C PHE A 195 -26.28 6.54 9.30
N LEU A 196 -25.54 5.59 8.72
CA LEU A 196 -25.73 4.17 9.00
C LEU A 196 -25.37 3.78 10.46
N LYS A 197 -24.30 4.38 10.99
CA LYS A 197 -23.71 3.97 12.25
C LYS A 197 -24.20 4.77 13.45
N ASP A 198 -24.59 4.05 14.49
CA ASP A 198 -25.12 4.61 15.75
C ASP A 198 -24.05 5.24 16.66
N GLY A 199 -22.76 4.98 16.42
CA GLY A 199 -21.67 5.73 17.05
C GLY A 199 -21.55 7.18 16.55
N ILE A 200 -22.17 7.50 15.42
CA ILE A 200 -22.20 8.85 14.83
C ILE A 200 -23.61 9.43 14.84
N ASN A 201 -24.58 8.71 14.27
CA ASN A 201 -25.93 9.20 14.05
C ASN A 201 -26.72 9.27 15.36
N ASP A 202 -26.79 10.47 15.94
CA ASP A 202 -27.55 10.79 17.14
C ASP A 202 -28.88 11.51 16.85
N ARG A 203 -29.39 11.42 15.62
CA ARG A 203 -30.66 12.02 15.25
C ARG A 203 -31.83 11.28 15.92
N THR A 204 -32.88 12.04 16.23
CA THR A 204 -34.14 11.56 16.80
C THR A 204 -35.30 11.58 15.80
N ASP A 205 -35.04 12.00 14.56
CA ASP A 205 -36.02 12.05 13.48
C ASP A 205 -36.05 10.75 12.65
N GLU A 206 -36.72 10.79 11.50
CA GLU A 206 -36.89 9.66 10.59
C GLU A 206 -35.59 9.16 9.92
N TYR A 207 -34.45 9.81 10.17
CA TYR A 207 -33.13 9.42 9.68
C TYR A 207 -32.20 8.91 10.79
N GLY A 208 -32.65 8.80 12.04
CA GLY A 208 -31.87 8.27 13.16
C GLY A 208 -32.64 7.41 14.16
N GLY A 209 -31.96 7.04 15.24
CA GLY A 209 -32.46 6.11 16.23
C GLY A 209 -32.48 4.67 15.70
N SER A 210 -33.61 4.22 15.17
CA SER A 210 -33.79 2.83 14.73
C SER A 210 -32.89 2.48 13.53
N LEU A 211 -32.50 1.21 13.42
CA LEU A 211 -31.71 0.72 12.27
C LEU A 211 -32.42 0.97 10.94
N ALA A 212 -33.76 0.93 10.91
CA ALA A 212 -34.54 1.23 9.73
C ALA A 212 -34.41 2.70 9.29
N ASN A 213 -34.50 3.63 10.24
CA ASN A 213 -34.34 5.06 9.99
C ASN A 213 -32.91 5.40 9.55
N ARG A 214 -31.89 4.82 10.19
CA ARG A 214 -30.48 5.00 9.81
C ARG A 214 -30.18 4.56 8.39
N CYS A 215 -30.86 3.52 7.90
CA CYS A 215 -30.73 3.06 6.51
C CYS A 215 -31.52 3.90 5.49
N LYS A 216 -32.39 4.83 5.94
CA LYS A 216 -33.31 5.54 5.05
C LYS A 216 -32.59 6.42 4.03
N PHE A 217 -31.60 7.19 4.47
CA PHE A 217 -30.80 8.04 3.58
C PHE A 217 -30.08 7.23 2.51
N LEU A 218 -29.41 6.12 2.90
CA LEU A 218 -28.78 5.20 1.94
C LEU A 218 -29.77 4.73 0.87
N MET A 219 -30.96 4.27 1.28
CA MET A 219 -31.92 3.72 0.34
C MET A 219 -32.48 4.79 -0.61
N GLN A 220 -32.67 6.03 -0.16
CA GLN A 220 -33.04 7.15 -1.03
C GLN A 220 -31.96 7.43 -2.09
N VAL A 221 -30.67 7.43 -1.69
CA VAL A 221 -29.55 7.59 -2.63
C VAL A 221 -29.53 6.44 -3.65
N VAL A 222 -29.61 5.18 -3.20
CA VAL A 222 -29.61 4.01 -4.08
C VAL A 222 -30.77 4.05 -5.06
N GLN A 223 -31.98 4.39 -4.60
CA GLN A 223 -33.18 4.48 -5.43
C GLN A 223 -33.06 5.60 -6.47
N ALA A 224 -32.62 6.80 -6.06
CA ALA A 224 -32.46 7.94 -6.96
C ALA A 224 -31.42 7.67 -8.06
N VAL A 225 -30.26 7.14 -7.68
CA VAL A 225 -29.17 6.81 -8.60
C VAL A 225 -29.58 5.68 -9.55
N ALA A 226 -30.07 4.56 -9.01
CA ALA A 226 -30.49 3.42 -9.84
C ALA A 226 -31.65 3.76 -10.77
N GLY A 227 -32.58 4.62 -10.34
CA GLY A 227 -33.65 5.15 -11.20
C GLY A 227 -33.13 6.03 -12.34
N ALA A 228 -32.03 6.74 -12.13
CA ALA A 228 -31.45 7.64 -13.14
C ALA A 228 -30.56 6.93 -14.17
N ILE A 229 -29.79 5.91 -13.77
CA ILE A 229 -28.78 5.28 -14.64
C ILE A 229 -28.94 3.77 -14.84
N GLY A 230 -29.94 3.16 -14.20
CA GLY A 230 -30.15 1.71 -14.17
C GLY A 230 -29.35 1.02 -13.06
N ALA A 231 -30.00 0.10 -12.35
CA ALA A 231 -29.40 -0.59 -11.20
C ALA A 231 -28.17 -1.43 -11.57
N ASP A 232 -28.12 -2.00 -12.76
CA ASP A 232 -27.02 -2.84 -13.21
C ASP A 232 -25.74 -2.07 -13.56
N ARG A 233 -25.76 -0.73 -13.40
CA ARG A 233 -24.60 0.17 -13.45
C ARG A 233 -24.23 0.73 -12.08
N VAL A 234 -24.88 0.29 -11.00
CA VAL A 234 -24.69 0.82 -9.65
C VAL A 234 -24.02 -0.23 -8.77
N GLY A 235 -22.80 0.06 -8.31
CA GLY A 235 -22.17 -0.61 -7.19
C GLY A 235 -22.44 0.14 -5.88
N PHE A 236 -22.40 -0.56 -4.75
CA PHE A 236 -22.46 0.06 -3.43
C PHE A 236 -21.32 -0.45 -2.55
N ARG A 237 -20.59 0.48 -1.91
CA ARG A 237 -19.51 0.14 -0.98
C ARG A 237 -19.89 0.39 0.46
N MET A 238 -19.67 -0.60 1.33
CA MET A 238 -19.88 -0.48 2.78
C MET A 238 -18.70 -1.02 3.60
N SER A 239 -18.62 -0.58 4.86
CA SER A 239 -17.62 -1.05 5.82
C SER A 239 -18.22 -1.13 7.24
N PRO A 240 -19.10 -2.11 7.51
CA PRO A 240 -19.88 -2.15 8.75
C PRO A 240 -19.02 -2.20 10.02
N ALA A 241 -17.85 -2.84 9.93
CA ALA A 241 -16.94 -3.10 11.04
C ALA A 241 -15.72 -2.16 11.12
N ILE A 242 -15.57 -1.21 10.18
CA ILE A 242 -14.46 -0.25 10.18
C ILE A 242 -14.83 0.99 11.01
N ASP A 243 -13.96 1.40 11.92
CA ASP A 243 -14.16 2.54 12.84
C ASP A 243 -13.43 3.83 12.46
N HIS A 244 -12.95 3.91 11.20
CA HIS A 244 -12.27 5.07 10.64
C HIS A 244 -13.08 6.36 10.88
N LEU A 245 -12.42 7.44 11.29
CA LEU A 245 -13.05 8.76 11.53
C LEU A 245 -14.17 8.73 12.58
N ASP A 246 -13.97 7.93 13.64
CA ASP A 246 -14.93 7.70 14.73
C ASP A 246 -16.24 7.06 14.28
N ALA A 247 -16.21 6.33 13.17
CA ALA A 247 -17.36 5.60 12.64
C ALA A 247 -17.54 4.25 13.33
N THR A 248 -17.71 4.28 14.65
CA THR A 248 -18.00 3.09 15.46
C THR A 248 -19.45 2.65 15.27
N GLY A 249 -19.71 1.35 15.38
CA GLY A 249 -21.05 0.78 15.34
C GLY A 249 -21.23 -0.27 16.42
N SER A 250 -22.38 -0.27 17.09
CA SER A 250 -22.66 -1.18 18.21
C SER A 250 -22.76 -2.65 17.78
N ASN A 251 -23.22 -2.90 16.55
CA ASN A 251 -23.38 -4.25 16.00
C ASN A 251 -23.11 -4.26 14.48
N PRO A 252 -21.84 -4.40 14.06
CA PRO A 252 -21.44 -4.40 12.65
C PRO A 252 -22.14 -5.45 11.78
N LEU A 253 -22.34 -6.66 12.30
CA LEU A 253 -22.98 -7.74 11.56
C LEU A 253 -24.45 -7.42 11.29
N ASN A 254 -25.20 -7.01 12.32
CA ASN A 254 -26.61 -6.65 12.18
C ASN A 254 -26.78 -5.45 11.23
N LEU A 255 -25.91 -4.44 11.30
CA LEU A 255 -25.92 -3.34 10.35
C LEU A 255 -25.72 -3.82 8.92
N GLY A 256 -24.69 -4.62 8.67
CA GLY A 256 -24.40 -5.16 7.33
C GLY A 256 -25.56 -5.99 6.78
N LEU A 257 -26.15 -6.87 7.60
CA LEU A 257 -27.31 -7.68 7.22
C LEU A 257 -28.55 -6.83 6.91
N ALA A 258 -28.82 -5.80 7.71
CA ALA A 258 -29.97 -4.92 7.50
C ALA A 258 -29.84 -4.08 6.22
N VAL A 259 -28.62 -3.67 5.86
CA VAL A 259 -28.35 -3.02 4.57
C VAL A 259 -28.57 -4.01 3.43
N ILE A 260 -27.98 -5.21 3.51
CA ILE A 260 -28.13 -6.26 2.49
C ILE A 260 -29.60 -6.63 2.27
N GLU A 261 -30.37 -6.80 3.34
CA GLU A 261 -31.81 -7.12 3.27
C GLU A 261 -32.57 -6.06 2.45
N ARG A 262 -32.28 -4.77 2.69
CA ARG A 262 -32.92 -3.66 1.97
C ARG A 262 -32.50 -3.60 0.52
N LEU A 263 -31.21 -3.81 0.23
CA LEU A 263 -30.72 -3.87 -1.15
C LEU A 263 -31.34 -5.05 -1.90
N ASN A 264 -31.41 -6.25 -1.30
CA ASN A 264 -32.07 -7.40 -1.90
C ASN A 264 -33.55 -7.14 -2.18
N LYS A 265 -34.28 -6.56 -1.21
CA LYS A 265 -35.69 -6.16 -1.39
C LYS A 265 -35.85 -5.17 -2.54
N PHE A 266 -35.00 -4.15 -2.61
CA PHE A 266 -35.01 -3.18 -3.70
C PHE A 266 -34.76 -3.86 -5.05
N GLN A 267 -33.72 -4.68 -5.18
CA GLN A 267 -33.41 -5.42 -6.41
C GLN A 267 -34.58 -6.30 -6.87
N GLN A 268 -35.26 -6.97 -5.92
CA GLN A 268 -36.45 -7.76 -6.21
C GLN A 268 -37.61 -6.90 -6.72
N GLN A 269 -37.86 -5.74 -6.09
CA GLN A 269 -38.92 -4.82 -6.48
C GLN A 269 -38.73 -4.27 -7.90
N ILE A 270 -37.49 -3.96 -8.29
CA ILE A 270 -37.19 -3.41 -9.61
C ILE A 270 -36.86 -4.47 -10.67
N GLY A 271 -36.79 -5.76 -10.29
CA GLY A 271 -36.44 -6.85 -11.19
C GLY A 271 -35.02 -6.80 -11.77
N SER A 272 -34.11 -6.02 -11.16
CA SER A 272 -32.73 -5.85 -11.60
C SER A 272 -31.77 -5.86 -10.42
N LYS A 273 -30.64 -6.54 -10.58
CA LYS A 273 -29.57 -6.56 -9.58
C LYS A 273 -28.74 -5.28 -9.68
N LEU A 274 -28.18 -4.87 -8.55
CA LEU A 274 -27.05 -3.93 -8.55
C LEU A 274 -25.85 -4.58 -9.23
N ALA A 275 -24.92 -3.77 -9.75
CA ALA A 275 -23.70 -4.26 -10.39
C ALA A 275 -22.88 -5.11 -9.42
N TYR A 276 -22.72 -4.64 -8.17
CA TYR A 276 -22.06 -5.38 -7.10
C TYR A 276 -22.29 -4.72 -5.72
N LEU A 277 -22.05 -5.50 -4.66
CA LEU A 277 -21.82 -5.02 -3.30
C LEU A 277 -20.34 -5.16 -2.95
N HIS A 278 -19.70 -4.06 -2.56
CA HIS A 278 -18.29 -4.00 -2.20
C HIS A 278 -18.13 -3.82 -0.69
N VAL A 279 -17.57 -4.81 -0.01
CA VAL A 279 -17.39 -4.80 1.45
C VAL A 279 -15.91 -4.73 1.80
N THR A 280 -15.55 -3.73 2.62
CA THR A 280 -14.19 -3.62 3.16
C THR A 280 -14.11 -4.36 4.49
N GLN A 281 -13.21 -5.34 4.57
CA GLN A 281 -13.00 -6.12 5.78
C GLN A 281 -12.32 -5.29 6.87
N PRO A 282 -12.64 -5.52 8.17
CA PRO A 282 -12.11 -4.76 9.29
C PRO A 282 -10.59 -4.82 9.43
N ARG A 283 -9.95 -5.87 8.89
CA ARG A 283 -8.51 -6.13 9.00
C ARG A 283 -8.08 -6.34 10.45
N TYR A 284 -8.86 -7.06 11.25
CA TYR A 284 -8.51 -7.36 12.65
C TYR A 284 -7.16 -8.11 12.76
N HIS A 285 -6.78 -8.87 11.72
CA HIS A 285 -5.57 -9.72 11.67
C HIS A 285 -4.52 -9.31 10.64
N ALA A 286 -4.85 -8.41 9.72
CA ALA A 286 -3.88 -7.96 8.73
C ALA A 286 -2.93 -6.92 9.35
N TYR A 287 -1.70 -6.80 8.84
CA TYR A 287 -0.69 -5.85 9.32
C TYR A 287 -1.27 -4.45 9.61
N GLY A 288 -1.32 -4.10 10.91
CA GLY A 288 -1.91 -2.88 11.45
C GLY A 288 -3.25 -3.17 12.12
N GLN A 289 -3.30 -3.04 13.45
CA GLN A 289 -4.52 -3.05 14.25
C GLN A 289 -5.61 -2.15 13.61
N THR A 290 -6.88 -2.43 13.90
CA THR A 290 -7.95 -1.46 13.59
C THR A 290 -7.59 -0.10 14.15
N GLU A 291 -8.00 0.97 13.49
CA GLU A 291 -7.53 2.32 13.84
C GLU A 291 -8.10 2.81 15.18
N SER A 292 -9.11 2.12 15.73
CA SER A 292 -9.55 2.27 17.13
C SER A 292 -8.88 1.34 18.14
N GLY A 293 -8.11 0.35 17.70
CA GLY A 293 -7.62 -0.73 18.55
C GLY A 293 -8.69 -1.75 18.94
N THR A 294 -9.89 -1.70 18.35
CA THR A 294 -10.90 -2.76 18.50
C THR A 294 -10.31 -4.08 18.01
N HIS A 295 -10.12 -5.00 18.95
CA HIS A 295 -9.64 -6.35 18.66
C HIS A 295 -10.79 -7.20 18.12
N GLY A 296 -10.49 -7.99 17.10
CA GLY A 296 -11.33 -9.10 16.66
C GLY A 296 -10.44 -10.32 16.40
N SER A 297 -11.06 -11.48 16.14
CA SER A 297 -10.39 -12.71 15.71
C SER A 297 -10.51 -12.95 14.19
N GLU A 298 -9.64 -13.80 13.64
CA GLU A 298 -9.63 -14.10 12.20
C GLU A 298 -10.94 -14.81 11.85
N ASP A 299 -11.41 -15.65 12.78
CA ASP A 299 -12.69 -16.33 12.73
C ASP A 299 -13.87 -15.35 12.77
N GLU A 300 -13.79 -14.26 13.56
CA GLU A 300 -14.83 -13.23 13.59
C GLU A 300 -14.90 -12.44 12.28
N GLU A 301 -13.74 -12.07 11.72
CA GLU A 301 -13.65 -11.42 10.41
C GLU A 301 -14.21 -12.34 9.31
N ALA A 302 -13.77 -13.61 9.28
CA ALA A 302 -14.25 -14.60 8.32
C ALA A 302 -15.75 -14.86 8.48
N TYR A 303 -16.24 -15.00 9.72
CA TYR A 303 -17.65 -15.19 10.01
C TYR A 303 -18.50 -14.01 9.52
N LEU A 304 -18.07 -12.78 9.79
CA LEU A 304 -18.74 -11.57 9.30
C LEU A 304 -18.82 -11.58 7.78
N MET A 305 -17.67 -11.71 7.10
CA MET A 305 -17.60 -11.62 5.64
C MET A 305 -18.39 -12.74 4.95
N ARG A 306 -18.28 -13.98 5.42
CA ARG A 306 -19.05 -15.13 4.91
C ARG A 306 -20.54 -14.97 5.10
N THR A 307 -20.96 -14.46 6.27
CA THR A 307 -22.38 -14.24 6.57
C THR A 307 -22.96 -13.16 5.64
N LEU A 308 -22.24 -12.07 5.42
CA LEU A 308 -22.65 -11.03 4.47
C LEU A 308 -22.68 -11.55 3.01
N LYS A 309 -21.66 -12.31 2.59
CA LYS A 309 -21.61 -12.93 1.26
C LYS A 309 -22.81 -13.85 1.00
N ARG A 310 -23.16 -14.70 1.98
CA ARG A 310 -24.31 -15.63 1.88
C ARG A 310 -25.65 -14.90 1.84
N ALA A 311 -25.76 -13.78 2.54
CA ALA A 311 -26.99 -13.00 2.59
C ALA A 311 -27.25 -12.18 1.32
N TYR A 312 -26.21 -11.69 0.64
CA TYR A 312 -26.36 -10.80 -0.51
C TYR A 312 -26.67 -11.55 -1.81
N GLN A 313 -27.67 -11.06 -2.55
CA GLN A 313 -28.12 -11.64 -3.81
C GLN A 313 -27.57 -10.86 -5.01
N GLY A 314 -26.30 -11.08 -5.33
CA GLY A 314 -25.61 -10.40 -6.43
C GLY A 314 -24.11 -10.69 -6.44
N THR A 315 -23.36 -9.91 -7.21
CA THR A 315 -21.90 -9.98 -7.19
C THR A 315 -21.37 -9.35 -5.90
N PHE A 316 -20.61 -10.12 -5.13
CA PHE A 316 -20.01 -9.67 -3.89
C PHE A 316 -18.50 -9.49 -4.04
N MET A 317 -18.02 -8.29 -3.79
CA MET A 317 -16.62 -7.90 -3.86
C MET A 317 -16.09 -7.65 -2.45
N CYS A 318 -14.93 -8.21 -2.12
CA CYS A 318 -14.24 -7.95 -0.86
C CYS A 318 -12.96 -7.11 -1.06
N SER A 319 -12.53 -6.42 -0.01
CA SER A 319 -11.28 -5.66 0.00
C SER A 319 -10.67 -5.56 1.39
N GLY A 320 -9.35 -5.35 1.42
CA GLY A 320 -8.58 -5.10 2.63
C GLY A 320 -7.55 -6.21 2.89
N GLY A 321 -6.26 -5.86 2.91
CA GLY A 321 -5.20 -6.79 3.35
C GLY A 321 -4.91 -8.00 2.44
N PHE A 322 -5.66 -8.22 1.37
CA PHE A 322 -5.46 -9.37 0.47
C PHE A 322 -4.05 -9.43 -0.13
N THR A 323 -3.47 -10.63 -0.03
CA THR A 323 -2.33 -11.07 -0.84
C THR A 323 -2.84 -11.82 -2.08
N ARG A 324 -1.91 -12.38 -2.88
CA ARG A 324 -2.25 -13.29 -3.96
C ARG A 324 -2.99 -14.53 -3.43
N GLU A 325 -2.43 -15.15 -2.39
CA GLU A 325 -2.88 -16.42 -1.82
C GLU A 325 -4.24 -16.24 -1.15
N LEU A 326 -4.40 -15.19 -0.33
CA LEU A 326 -5.68 -14.90 0.32
C LEU A 326 -6.78 -14.60 -0.71
N GLY A 327 -6.45 -13.89 -1.79
CA GLY A 327 -7.42 -13.59 -2.84
C GLY A 327 -7.81 -14.83 -3.65
N MET A 328 -6.86 -15.72 -3.93
CA MET A 328 -7.15 -17.03 -4.55
C MET A 328 -8.04 -17.89 -3.66
N GLN A 329 -7.74 -17.94 -2.36
CA GLN A 329 -8.51 -18.70 -1.38
C GLN A 329 -9.94 -18.18 -1.27
N ALA A 330 -10.13 -16.87 -1.14
CA ALA A 330 -11.47 -16.26 -1.03
C ALA A 330 -12.37 -16.54 -2.23
N VAL A 331 -11.81 -16.59 -3.44
CA VAL A 331 -12.57 -16.97 -4.65
C VAL A 331 -12.85 -18.47 -4.68
N ALA A 332 -11.87 -19.31 -4.34
CA ALA A 332 -12.01 -20.76 -4.35
C ALA A 332 -13.06 -21.25 -3.35
N ASP A 333 -13.12 -20.63 -2.16
CA ASP A 333 -14.08 -20.96 -1.10
C ASP A 333 -15.47 -20.38 -1.34
N GLY A 334 -15.63 -19.50 -2.35
CA GLY A 334 -16.87 -18.78 -2.62
C GLY A 334 -17.18 -17.64 -1.63
N ASP A 335 -16.19 -17.25 -0.82
CA ASP A 335 -16.28 -16.14 0.14
C ASP A 335 -16.36 -14.77 -0.57
N ALA A 336 -15.86 -14.69 -1.82
CA ALA A 336 -16.02 -13.52 -2.68
C ALA A 336 -16.10 -13.87 -4.16
N ASP A 337 -16.83 -13.07 -4.93
CA ASP A 337 -16.85 -13.17 -6.38
C ASP A 337 -15.68 -12.40 -7.02
N LEU A 338 -15.34 -11.25 -6.43
CA LEU A 338 -14.29 -10.33 -6.87
C LEU A 338 -13.44 -9.89 -5.66
N VAL A 339 -12.16 -9.64 -5.88
CA VAL A 339 -11.24 -9.15 -4.85
C VAL A 339 -10.60 -7.86 -5.31
N SER A 340 -10.79 -6.78 -4.54
CA SER A 340 -10.21 -5.48 -4.86
C SER A 340 -8.94 -5.18 -4.06
N TYR A 341 -7.97 -4.58 -4.74
CA TYR A 341 -6.64 -4.28 -4.21
C TYR A 341 -6.40 -2.77 -4.25
N GLY A 342 -5.99 -2.20 -3.12
CA GLY A 342 -5.63 -0.78 -3.02
C GLY A 342 -4.13 -0.57 -3.16
N ARG A 343 -3.42 -0.56 -2.02
CA ARG A 343 -1.98 -0.26 -1.92
C ARG A 343 -1.09 -1.01 -2.92
N LEU A 344 -1.42 -2.25 -3.26
CA LEU A 344 -0.64 -3.02 -4.22
C LEU A 344 -0.79 -2.46 -5.65
N PHE A 345 -1.98 -1.99 -6.05
CA PHE A 345 -2.18 -1.34 -7.34
C PHE A 345 -1.53 0.05 -7.39
N ILE A 346 -1.32 0.74 -6.25
CA ILE A 346 -0.56 2.00 -6.25
C ILE A 346 0.84 1.77 -6.83
N SER A 347 1.58 0.79 -6.32
CA SER A 347 2.97 0.56 -6.71
C SER A 347 3.17 -0.43 -7.86
N ASN A 348 2.16 -1.18 -8.25
CA ASN A 348 2.25 -2.20 -9.28
C ASN A 348 1.20 -1.93 -10.37
N PRO A 349 1.54 -1.17 -11.43
CA PRO A 349 0.59 -0.90 -12.50
C PRO A 349 0.10 -2.19 -13.19
N ASP A 350 0.97 -3.19 -13.27
CA ASP A 350 0.71 -4.52 -13.84
C ASP A 350 0.41 -5.59 -12.77
N LEU A 351 -0.23 -5.21 -11.66
CA LEU A 351 -0.48 -6.12 -10.53
C LEU A 351 -1.14 -7.44 -10.96
N VAL A 352 -2.11 -7.40 -11.88
CA VAL A 352 -2.79 -8.59 -12.39
C VAL A 352 -1.79 -9.61 -12.95
N LEU A 353 -0.84 -9.16 -13.78
CA LEU A 353 0.20 -10.00 -14.35
C LEU A 353 1.11 -10.55 -13.25
N ARG A 354 1.56 -9.69 -12.33
CA ARG A 354 2.45 -10.09 -11.24
C ARG A 354 1.82 -11.15 -10.34
N LEU A 355 0.55 -10.99 -9.98
CA LEU A 355 -0.18 -12.00 -9.22
C LEU A 355 -0.32 -13.30 -10.03
N LYS A 356 -0.59 -13.21 -11.34
CA LYS A 356 -0.77 -14.39 -12.20
C LYS A 356 0.49 -15.25 -12.28
N VAL A 357 1.65 -14.62 -12.45
CA VAL A 357 2.94 -15.33 -12.58
C VAL A 357 3.72 -15.43 -11.27
N ASN A 358 3.11 -15.01 -10.16
CA ASN A 358 3.73 -14.96 -8.84
C ASN A 358 5.07 -14.20 -8.82
N ALA A 359 5.13 -13.05 -9.51
CA ALA A 359 6.31 -12.21 -9.57
C ALA A 359 6.47 -11.34 -8.31
N PRO A 360 7.69 -10.88 -7.99
CA PRO A 360 7.92 -9.89 -6.95
C PRO A 360 7.08 -8.61 -7.17
N LEU A 361 6.61 -8.02 -6.06
CA LEU A 361 5.83 -6.78 -6.08
C LEU A 361 6.73 -5.58 -5.75
N ASN A 362 6.52 -4.48 -6.45
CA ASN A 362 7.10 -3.19 -6.11
C ASN A 362 6.58 -2.74 -4.74
N ARG A 363 7.48 -2.22 -3.90
CA ARG A 363 7.12 -1.62 -2.62
C ARG A 363 6.47 -0.26 -2.84
N TYR A 364 5.38 0.00 -2.12
CA TYR A 364 4.73 1.31 -2.13
C TYR A 364 5.44 2.29 -1.20
N ILE A 365 5.33 3.58 -1.50
CA ILE A 365 5.91 4.66 -0.70
C ILE A 365 4.76 5.46 -0.09
N ARG A 366 4.52 5.35 1.23
CA ARG A 366 3.36 6.00 1.86
C ARG A 366 3.40 7.53 1.77
N LYS A 367 4.61 8.11 1.78
CA LYS A 367 4.82 9.57 1.70
C LYS A 367 4.25 10.18 0.41
N THR A 368 4.08 9.40 -0.66
CA THR A 368 3.60 9.89 -1.98
C THR A 368 2.11 9.59 -2.24
N PHE A 369 1.38 9.04 -1.27
CA PHE A 369 -0.02 8.66 -1.47
C PHE A 369 -0.89 9.88 -1.77
N TYR A 370 -0.73 10.95 -1.00
CA TYR A 370 -1.55 12.17 -1.06
C TYR A 370 -0.73 13.42 -1.45
N THR A 371 0.24 13.27 -2.35
CA THR A 371 1.00 14.38 -2.93
C THR A 371 0.36 14.88 -4.22
N GLN A 372 0.73 16.10 -4.63
CA GLN A 372 0.23 16.74 -5.86
C GLN A 372 1.13 16.48 -7.07
N ASP A 373 2.30 15.85 -6.87
CA ASP A 373 3.23 15.55 -7.96
C ASP A 373 2.55 14.60 -8.98
N PRO A 374 2.50 14.99 -10.26
CA PRO A 374 1.81 14.23 -11.30
C PRO A 374 2.54 12.95 -11.72
N VAL A 375 3.79 12.74 -11.27
CA VAL A 375 4.62 11.60 -11.67
C VAL A 375 5.07 10.80 -10.46
N VAL A 376 5.68 11.46 -9.47
CA VAL A 376 6.39 10.81 -8.37
C VAL A 376 5.46 10.04 -7.44
N GLY A 377 5.72 8.74 -7.32
CA GLY A 377 4.89 7.79 -6.60
C GLY A 377 3.47 7.64 -7.17
N TYR A 378 3.29 7.94 -8.46
CA TYR A 378 2.01 7.91 -9.14
C TYR A 378 2.06 7.12 -10.44
N THR A 379 2.76 7.63 -11.45
CA THR A 379 2.94 7.01 -12.78
C THR A 379 4.35 6.49 -13.01
N ASP A 380 5.28 6.73 -12.09
CA ASP A 380 6.70 6.34 -12.14
C ASP A 380 7.02 4.94 -11.61
N TYR A 381 6.01 4.19 -11.17
CA TYR A 381 6.22 2.82 -10.72
C TYR A 381 6.48 1.87 -11.90
N PRO A 382 7.59 1.11 -11.90
CA PRO A 382 8.00 0.34 -13.07
C PRO A 382 7.12 -0.89 -13.31
N PHE A 383 6.89 -1.21 -14.58
CA PHE A 383 6.30 -2.48 -15.00
C PHE A 383 7.27 -3.65 -14.77
N LEU A 384 6.76 -4.89 -14.72
CA LEU A 384 7.58 -6.09 -14.55
C LEU A 384 8.60 -6.26 -15.68
N SER A 385 8.27 -5.85 -16.91
CA SER A 385 9.17 -5.88 -18.07
C SER A 385 10.39 -4.96 -17.86
N GLU A 386 10.17 -3.75 -17.38
CA GLU A 386 11.21 -2.73 -17.17
C GLU A 386 12.14 -3.11 -16.00
N ALA A 387 11.58 -3.69 -14.93
CA ALA A 387 12.38 -4.19 -13.81
C ALA A 387 13.33 -5.33 -14.23
N LYS A 388 12.93 -6.16 -15.20
CA LYS A 388 13.80 -7.20 -15.78
C LYS A 388 14.90 -6.62 -16.66
N GLU A 389 14.63 -5.56 -17.41
CA GLU A 389 15.65 -4.90 -18.25
C GLU A 389 16.70 -4.16 -17.43
N ALA A 390 16.32 -3.49 -16.35
CA ALA A 390 17.25 -2.85 -15.42
C ALA A 390 18.24 -3.84 -14.77
N SER A 391 17.82 -5.10 -14.58
CA SER A 391 18.67 -6.17 -14.06
C SER A 391 19.48 -6.90 -15.14
N HIS A 392 19.21 -6.65 -16.43
CA HIS A 392 19.84 -7.31 -17.59
C HIS A 392 20.84 -6.42 -18.35
N VAL A 393 21.30 -5.29 -17.78
CA VAL A 393 22.33 -4.46 -18.42
C VAL A 393 23.59 -5.31 -18.67
N PRO A 394 23.99 -5.58 -19.93
CA PRO A 394 25.15 -6.42 -20.22
C PRO A 394 26.40 -5.78 -19.61
N ALA A 395 27.28 -6.60 -19.00
CA ALA A 395 28.53 -6.14 -18.36
C ALA A 395 29.36 -5.18 -19.23
N ARG A 396 29.26 -5.31 -20.57
CA ARG A 396 29.89 -4.41 -21.55
C ARG A 396 29.43 -2.95 -21.46
N LYS A 397 28.16 -2.69 -21.11
CA LYS A 397 27.63 -1.31 -20.96
C LYS A 397 28.13 -0.66 -19.66
N TRP A 398 28.28 -1.45 -18.60
CA TRP A 398 28.93 -1.03 -17.35
C TRP A 398 30.43 -0.76 -17.54
N MET A 399 31.12 -1.57 -18.35
CA MET A 399 32.53 -1.35 -18.71
C MET A 399 32.76 0.01 -19.37
N VAL A 400 31.90 0.43 -20.31
CA VAL A 400 32.05 1.73 -21.00
C VAL A 400 31.83 2.91 -20.05
N ILE A 401 30.91 2.78 -19.10
CA ILE A 401 30.67 3.80 -18.07
C ILE A 401 31.86 3.88 -17.12
N ALA A 402 32.35 2.74 -16.61
CA ALA A 402 33.52 2.69 -15.73
C ALA A 402 34.79 3.25 -16.39
N TYR A 403 35.00 2.95 -17.68
CA TYR A 403 36.16 3.45 -18.43
C TYR A 403 36.12 4.96 -18.68
N ARG A 404 34.93 5.52 -18.96
CA ARG A 404 34.75 6.98 -19.12
C ARG A 404 34.92 7.75 -17.80
N THR A 405 34.48 7.16 -16.69
CA THR A 405 34.68 7.74 -15.35
C THR A 405 36.15 7.68 -14.93
N ALA A 406 36.86 6.58 -15.23
CA ALA A 406 38.29 6.44 -14.95
C ALA A 406 39.16 7.39 -15.78
N ALA A 407 38.80 7.65 -17.04
CA ALA A 407 39.49 8.61 -17.90
C ALA A 407 39.38 10.07 -17.41
N SER A 408 38.44 10.35 -16.51
CA SER A 408 38.18 11.70 -15.97
C SER A 408 38.90 11.96 -14.63
N TYR A 409 39.54 10.95 -14.03
CA TYR A 409 40.24 11.05 -12.74
C TYR A 409 41.59 10.32 -12.79
N PRO A 410 42.70 11.01 -13.14
CA PRO A 410 44.01 10.39 -13.29
C PRO A 410 44.67 10.21 -11.92
N SER A 411 44.19 9.24 -11.14
CA SER A 411 44.91 8.73 -9.96
C SER A 411 45.47 7.34 -10.27
N PRO A 412 46.79 7.11 -10.10
CA PRO A 412 47.43 5.80 -10.35
C PRO A 412 46.81 4.64 -9.57
N VAL A 413 46.13 4.95 -8.46
CA VAL A 413 45.47 3.97 -7.58
C VAL A 413 44.19 3.41 -8.22
N ILE A 414 43.44 4.24 -8.96
CA ILE A 414 42.17 3.85 -9.59
C ILE A 414 42.42 2.95 -10.81
N VAL A 415 43.48 3.22 -11.57
CA VAL A 415 43.84 2.44 -12.76
C VAL A 415 44.31 1.02 -12.40
N ASN A 416 45.06 0.85 -11.31
CA ASN A 416 45.55 -0.46 -10.87
C ASN A 416 44.44 -1.35 -10.27
N LEU A 417 43.44 -0.78 -9.59
CA LEU A 417 42.29 -1.50 -9.06
C LEU A 417 41.39 -2.09 -10.17
N ILE A 418 41.22 -1.36 -11.28
CA ILE A 418 40.40 -1.79 -12.43
C ILE A 418 41.12 -2.88 -13.26
N THR A 419 42.45 -2.80 -13.34
CA THR A 419 43.28 -3.76 -14.11
C THR A 419 43.44 -5.12 -13.40
N ALA A 420 43.40 -5.14 -12.06
CA ALA A 420 43.45 -6.39 -11.29
C ALA A 420 42.14 -7.20 -11.33
N ALA A 421 41.00 -6.52 -11.49
CA ALA A 421 39.70 -7.18 -11.64
C ALA A 421 39.49 -7.83 -13.02
N THR A 422 40.26 -7.40 -14.03
CA THR A 422 40.10 -7.82 -15.44
C THR A 422 40.86 -9.10 -15.82
N PHE A 423 41.76 -9.61 -14.97
CA PHE A 423 42.59 -10.79 -15.30
C PHE A 423 42.15 -12.12 -14.66
N ARG A 424 40.96 -12.17 -14.04
CA ARG A 424 40.42 -13.40 -13.43
C ARG A 424 39.10 -13.85 -14.07
N GLU A 425 39.07 -13.89 -15.39
CA GLU A 425 38.18 -14.81 -16.12
C GLU A 425 39.02 -15.99 -16.61
N ARG A 426 38.77 -17.18 -16.07
CA ARG A 426 39.06 -18.44 -16.76
C ARG A 426 37.82 -19.31 -16.75
N ASP A 427 37.30 -19.52 -17.96
CA ASP A 427 36.67 -20.72 -18.48
C ASP A 427 36.12 -21.70 -17.44
N ASN A 428 34.86 -21.50 -17.07
CA ASN A 428 33.79 -22.51 -17.17
C ASN A 428 32.51 -21.89 -16.61
N GLY A 429 31.52 -21.72 -17.48
CA GLY A 429 30.28 -21.04 -17.15
C GLY A 429 29.50 -21.73 -16.04
N LEU A 430 29.21 -20.99 -14.96
CA LEU A 430 28.02 -21.11 -14.12
C LEU A 430 28.02 -19.98 -13.07
N GLU A 431 26.85 -19.37 -12.92
CA GLU A 431 26.38 -18.48 -11.84
C GLU A 431 27.01 -17.09 -11.67
N SER A 432 26.21 -16.08 -12.01
CA SER A 432 26.46 -14.67 -11.71
C SER A 432 25.85 -14.31 -10.35
N TYR A 433 26.66 -14.30 -9.29
CA TYR A 433 26.34 -13.62 -8.04
C TYR A 433 27.33 -12.47 -7.82
N VAL A 434 26.83 -11.24 -7.78
CA VAL A 434 27.62 -10.06 -7.42
C VAL A 434 27.80 -10.07 -5.90
N HIS A 435 28.89 -10.67 -5.42
CA HIS A 435 29.41 -10.43 -4.08
C HIS A 435 30.29 -9.17 -4.10
N ILE A 436 29.78 -8.07 -3.55
CA ILE A 436 30.59 -6.87 -3.29
C ILE A 436 31.52 -7.19 -2.09
N HIS A 437 32.77 -7.57 -2.39
CA HIS A 437 33.83 -7.64 -1.39
C HIS A 437 34.37 -6.22 -1.12
N ALA A 438 34.12 -5.71 0.08
CA ALA A 438 34.90 -4.59 0.63
C ALA A 438 36.27 -5.14 1.07
N LEU A 439 37.29 -4.95 0.24
CA LEU A 439 38.69 -5.20 0.62
C LEU A 439 39.34 -3.87 1.01
N ALA A 440 39.34 -3.60 2.32
CA ALA A 440 40.24 -2.64 2.93
C ALA A 440 41.67 -3.19 2.82
N THR A 441 42.53 -2.54 2.02
CA THR A 441 43.97 -2.79 2.08
C THR A 441 44.65 -1.49 2.46
N ALA A 442 45.09 -1.41 3.71
CA ALA A 442 45.98 -0.38 4.20
C ALA A 442 47.34 -0.50 3.51
N SER A 443 47.84 0.59 2.96
CA SER A 443 49.23 0.70 2.52
C SER A 443 50.18 0.52 3.71
N LEU A 444 51.01 -0.52 3.67
CA LEU A 444 52.22 -0.63 4.46
C LEU A 444 53.40 -0.59 3.49
N THR A 445 54.06 0.57 3.41
CA THR A 445 55.40 0.69 2.84
C THR A 445 56.45 0.43 3.92
N SER A 446 57.50 -0.29 3.50
CA SER A 446 58.80 -0.51 4.16
C SER A 446 58.87 -1.56 5.27
N LEU A 447 59.42 -2.72 4.93
CA LEU A 447 60.55 -3.33 5.65
C LEU A 447 61.18 -4.42 4.78
N ARG A 448 62.50 -4.30 4.61
CA ARG A 448 63.40 -5.26 3.95
C ARG A 448 63.24 -6.66 4.54
N LEU A 449 63.40 -7.68 3.70
CA LEU A 449 64.27 -8.83 3.97
C LEU A 449 64.50 -9.58 2.65
N ASP A 450 65.70 -9.43 2.12
CA ASP A 450 66.31 -10.37 1.19
C ASP A 450 66.42 -11.75 1.87
N ALA A 451 66.12 -12.82 1.12
CA ALA A 451 66.94 -14.03 1.01
C ALA A 451 66.10 -15.29 0.72
N LEU A 452 66.66 -16.09 -0.19
CA LEU A 452 66.47 -17.52 -0.44
C LEU A 452 65.47 -17.91 -1.55
N ALA A 453 66.10 -18.08 -2.71
CA ALA A 453 65.71 -18.86 -3.85
C ALA A 453 65.72 -20.39 -3.58
N ASP A 454 65.10 -21.08 -4.53
CA ASP A 454 65.44 -22.42 -5.04
C ASP A 454 64.88 -23.72 -4.40
N ARG A 455 64.34 -24.55 -5.33
CA ARG A 455 64.26 -26.03 -5.43
C ARG A 455 62.93 -26.80 -5.23
N GLU A 456 62.50 -27.35 -6.38
CA GLU A 456 62.22 -28.76 -6.72
C GLU A 456 61.02 -29.56 -6.13
N PHE A 457 60.15 -29.96 -7.08
CA PHE A 457 59.75 -31.33 -7.49
C PHE A 457 59.19 -32.38 -6.49
N ALA A 458 57.93 -32.76 -6.78
CA ALA A 458 57.28 -34.08 -6.77
C ALA A 458 57.41 -35.07 -5.57
N MET A 459 56.25 -35.47 -5.00
CA MET A 459 55.77 -36.88 -5.02
C MET A 459 54.38 -37.04 -4.39
N SER A 460 53.61 -37.96 -4.98
CA SER A 460 52.38 -38.62 -4.52
C SER A 460 52.48 -39.18 -3.09
N THR A 461 51.44 -39.40 -2.27
CA THR A 461 50.22 -40.21 -2.48
C THR A 461 49.30 -40.07 -1.24
N HIS A 462 47.98 -39.96 -1.46
CA HIS A 462 46.84 -40.42 -0.61
C HIS A 462 46.83 -40.21 0.92
N PHE A 463 45.95 -39.32 1.41
CA PHE A 463 44.78 -39.71 2.23
C PHE A 463 43.76 -38.55 2.33
N PHE A 464 42.49 -38.93 2.31
CA PHE A 464 41.27 -38.12 2.26
C PHE A 464 40.95 -37.43 3.61
N MET A 465 40.23 -36.30 3.54
CA MET A 465 39.56 -35.54 4.62
C MET A 465 40.46 -34.87 5.67
N ASP A 466 40.51 -33.52 5.68
CA ASP A 466 40.26 -32.66 6.86
C ASP A 466 40.84 -31.22 6.72
N ARG A 467 40.19 -30.35 5.93
CA ARG A 467 40.44 -28.87 6.00
C ARG A 467 39.20 -27.99 5.92
N THR A 468 38.01 -28.56 5.92
CA THR A 468 36.75 -27.79 5.99
C THR A 468 36.19 -27.72 7.41
N LYS A 469 36.57 -28.62 8.34
CA LYS A 469 36.09 -28.61 9.72
C LYS A 469 36.72 -27.52 10.60
N LYS A 470 37.98 -27.11 10.34
CA LYS A 470 38.64 -26.09 11.17
C LYS A 470 38.05 -24.68 10.95
N ARG A 471 37.78 -24.30 9.69
CA ARG A 471 37.16 -22.99 9.36
C ARG A 471 35.66 -22.93 9.65
N LEU A 472 34.94 -24.04 9.53
CA LEU A 472 33.54 -24.12 9.96
C LEU A 472 33.42 -24.13 11.48
N GLY A 473 34.37 -24.76 12.19
CA GLY A 473 34.48 -24.73 13.64
C GLY A 473 34.75 -23.33 14.20
N ASP A 474 35.60 -22.53 13.55
CA ASP A 474 35.89 -21.16 13.96
C ASP A 474 34.70 -20.21 13.69
N LEU A 475 34.00 -20.40 12.57
CA LEU A 475 32.78 -19.64 12.23
C LEU A 475 31.58 -20.03 13.12
N GLN A 476 31.43 -21.32 13.44
CA GLN A 476 30.43 -21.78 14.40
C GLN A 476 30.74 -21.33 15.82
N ARG A 477 32.02 -21.26 16.22
CA ARG A 477 32.43 -20.67 17.51
C ARG A 477 32.18 -19.17 17.57
N LEU A 478 32.35 -18.43 16.46
CA LEU A 478 32.06 -16.99 16.39
C LEU A 478 30.55 -16.71 16.43
N ILE A 479 29.74 -17.49 15.71
CA ILE A 479 28.27 -17.39 15.72
C ILE A 479 27.70 -17.88 17.07
N LEU A 480 28.27 -18.92 17.66
CA LEU A 480 27.91 -19.42 18.98
C LEU A 480 28.35 -18.44 20.08
N ALA A 481 29.48 -17.77 19.95
CA ALA A 481 29.90 -16.71 20.86
C ALA A 481 28.94 -15.51 20.80
N VAL A 482 28.58 -15.04 19.59
CA VAL A 482 27.60 -13.95 19.42
C VAL A 482 26.21 -14.34 19.93
N LYS A 483 25.78 -15.60 19.72
CA LYS A 483 24.49 -16.10 20.26
C LYS A 483 24.54 -16.34 21.78
N MET A 484 25.64 -16.84 22.34
CA MET A 484 25.82 -17.03 23.78
C MET A 484 25.94 -15.69 24.51
N SER A 485 26.58 -14.67 23.93
CA SER A 485 26.60 -13.31 24.46
C SER A 485 25.21 -12.69 24.51
N SER A 486 24.37 -12.95 23.50
CA SER A 486 22.99 -12.47 23.48
C SER A 486 22.05 -13.26 24.39
N PHE A 487 22.34 -14.54 24.68
CA PHE A 487 21.53 -15.41 25.57
C PHE A 487 21.92 -15.29 27.06
N ALA A 488 23.20 -15.06 27.36
CA ALA A 488 23.69 -14.86 28.72
C ALA A 488 23.25 -13.53 29.35
N LEU A 489 22.97 -12.50 28.53
CA LEU A 489 22.44 -11.21 28.99
C LEU A 489 20.93 -11.23 29.32
N THR A 490 20.19 -12.27 28.90
CA THR A 490 18.73 -12.38 29.13
C THR A 490 18.33 -13.46 30.15
N SER A 491 19.28 -14.18 30.76
CA SER A 491 18.96 -15.34 31.61
C SER A 491 19.64 -15.40 32.99
N LEU A 492 20.18 -14.28 33.51
CA LEU A 492 20.67 -14.22 34.89
C LEU A 492 19.59 -13.71 35.86
N PRO A 493 19.37 -14.38 37.02
CA PRO A 493 18.47 -13.90 38.06
C PRO A 493 18.97 -12.58 38.64
N SER A 494 18.03 -11.69 38.93
CA SER A 494 18.22 -10.28 39.26
C SER A 494 18.83 -10.00 40.65
N ASN A 495 19.90 -10.70 41.06
CA ASN A 495 20.66 -10.37 42.27
C ASN A 495 22.11 -10.92 42.21
N MET A 496 23.02 -10.16 41.62
CA MET A 496 24.46 -10.21 41.92
C MET A 496 25.11 -8.84 41.59
N PRO A 497 26.03 -8.29 42.40
CA PRO A 497 26.55 -6.94 42.19
C PRO A 497 27.95 -6.96 41.55
N LEU A 498 28.07 -6.90 40.22
CA LEU A 498 29.32 -6.59 39.50
C LEU A 498 29.03 -6.04 38.07
N GLU A 499 29.89 -5.14 37.59
CA GLU A 499 29.76 -4.39 36.32
C GLU A 499 30.06 -5.26 35.06
N PRO A 500 29.36 -5.04 33.91
CA PRO A 500 29.47 -5.91 32.71
C PRO A 500 30.84 -5.94 32.01
N LYS A 501 31.72 -4.96 32.26
CA LYS A 501 33.02 -4.81 31.56
C LYS A 501 34.04 -5.87 31.94
N ASP A 502 33.96 -6.43 33.15
CA ASP A 502 35.02 -7.30 33.68
C ASP A 502 34.91 -8.75 33.21
N HIS A 503 33.79 -9.14 32.59
CA HIS A 503 33.61 -10.50 32.07
C HIS A 503 34.23 -10.75 30.68
N LEU A 504 34.45 -9.72 29.87
CA LEU A 504 34.92 -9.86 28.48
C LEU A 504 36.43 -9.79 28.32
N SER A 505 37.13 -9.08 29.22
CA SER A 505 38.59 -8.89 29.16
C SER A 505 39.39 -10.16 29.53
N ALA A 506 38.80 -11.07 30.31
CA ALA A 506 39.44 -12.32 30.72
C ALA A 506 39.50 -13.39 29.61
N PHE A 507 38.69 -13.28 28.55
CA PHE A 507 38.59 -14.33 27.52
C PHE A 507 39.39 -14.08 26.24
N PHE A 508 39.78 -12.84 25.91
CA PHE A 508 40.48 -12.52 24.66
C PHE A 508 41.46 -11.34 24.80
N PRO A 509 42.77 -11.60 25.03
CA PRO A 509 43.77 -10.54 25.29
C PRO A 509 44.16 -9.68 24.07
N THR A 510 43.66 -9.98 22.88
CA THR A 510 44.11 -9.38 21.60
C THR A 510 43.07 -8.47 20.94
N LEU A 511 42.18 -7.87 21.73
CA LEU A 511 41.08 -7.03 21.25
C LEU A 511 41.33 -5.51 21.26
N SER A 512 42.56 -5.05 21.55
CA SER A 512 42.88 -3.61 21.50
C SER A 512 42.64 -2.97 20.13
N ASN A 513 42.68 -3.76 19.05
CA ASN A 513 42.44 -3.31 17.68
C ASN A 513 40.96 -3.32 17.25
N LEU A 514 40.05 -3.79 18.10
CA LEU A 514 38.60 -3.84 17.82
C LEU A 514 37.79 -2.91 18.74
N GLN A 515 38.45 -2.23 19.69
CA GLN A 515 37.83 -1.23 20.57
C GLN A 515 37.01 -0.16 19.81
N PRO A 516 37.47 0.41 18.68
CA PRO A 516 36.70 1.42 17.95
C PRO A 516 35.39 0.88 17.33
N ILE A 517 35.36 -0.41 16.98
CA ILE A 517 34.18 -1.06 16.40
C ILE A 517 33.18 -1.41 17.51
N LEU A 518 33.69 -1.79 18.69
CA LEU A 518 32.87 -2.03 19.86
C LEU A 518 32.27 -0.72 20.41
N ASP A 519 33.03 0.37 20.43
CA ASP A 519 32.57 1.70 20.84
C ASP A 519 31.52 2.26 19.87
N PHE A 520 31.68 2.02 18.55
CA PHE A 520 30.67 2.38 17.55
C PHE A 520 29.38 1.55 17.69
N ALA A 521 29.49 0.26 17.97
CA ALA A 521 28.34 -0.62 18.16
C ALA A 521 27.56 -0.30 19.45
N LEU A 522 28.26 0.06 20.53
CA LEU A 522 27.64 0.50 21.79
C LEU A 522 26.98 1.88 21.63
N PHE A 523 27.63 2.82 20.93
CA PHE A 523 27.05 4.13 20.60
C PHE A 523 25.79 4.01 19.72
N ALA A 524 25.79 3.11 18.73
CA ALA A 524 24.64 2.86 17.88
C ALA A 524 23.43 2.24 18.63
N ASN A 525 23.67 1.57 19.76
CA ASN A 525 22.63 0.96 20.57
C ASN A 525 21.99 1.95 21.57
N ASP A 526 22.70 3.04 21.90
CA ASP A 526 22.23 4.12 22.78
C ASP A 526 21.58 5.30 22.02
N LEU A 527 21.55 5.24 20.68
CA LEU A 527 20.85 6.24 19.87
C LEU A 527 19.33 5.98 19.89
N PRO A 528 18.50 7.01 20.09
CA PRO A 528 17.06 6.92 19.87
C PRO A 528 16.77 6.36 18.48
N SER A 529 15.81 5.43 18.38
CA SER A 529 15.48 4.67 17.17
C SER A 529 15.20 5.51 15.92
N ASP A 530 14.82 6.76 16.14
CA ASP A 530 14.51 7.80 15.17
C ASP A 530 15.74 8.38 14.44
N ILE A 531 16.97 8.16 14.94
CA ILE A 531 18.21 8.63 14.29
C ILE A 531 18.82 7.59 13.34
N ILE A 532 18.54 6.30 13.52
CA ILE A 532 19.16 5.22 12.72
C ILE A 532 18.52 5.11 11.32
N GLU A 533 17.32 5.68 11.11
CA GLU A 533 16.63 5.65 9.82
C GLU A 533 17.07 6.73 8.82
N GLU A 534 17.91 7.70 9.21
CA GLU A 534 18.37 8.77 8.32
C GLU A 534 19.81 8.52 7.83
N THR A 535 19.97 7.93 6.65
CA THR A 535 21.19 8.07 5.85
C THR A 535 20.90 8.74 4.52
N THR A 536 20.92 10.07 4.54
CA THR A 536 21.30 10.88 3.37
C THR A 536 22.06 12.10 3.87
N PHE A 537 23.36 12.14 3.51
CA PHE A 537 24.33 13.24 3.66
C PHE A 537 24.24 14.06 4.95
N LEU A 538 25.17 13.79 5.87
CA LEU A 538 25.46 14.68 7.00
C LEU A 538 25.76 16.08 6.47
N ASP A 539 25.08 17.09 7.02
CA ASP A 539 25.42 18.47 6.71
C ASP A 539 26.74 18.88 7.39
N ASP A 540 27.32 20.01 6.97
CA ASP A 540 28.63 20.47 7.46
C ASP A 540 28.65 20.71 8.98
N ALA A 541 27.51 21.02 9.60
CA ALA A 541 27.41 21.23 11.05
C ALA A 541 27.44 19.88 11.80
N GLN A 542 26.78 18.86 11.25
CA GLN A 542 26.79 17.50 11.76
C GLN A 542 28.16 16.84 11.58
N VAL A 543 28.83 17.03 10.44
CA VAL A 543 30.21 16.56 10.21
C VAL A 543 31.19 17.19 11.19
N LYS A 544 31.05 18.50 11.45
CA LYS A 544 31.92 19.23 12.40
C LYS A 544 31.73 18.74 13.85
N LYS A 545 30.49 18.43 14.25
CA LYS A 545 30.19 17.84 15.55
C LYS A 545 30.76 16.43 15.69
N LEU A 546 30.67 15.62 14.62
CA LEU A 546 31.25 14.27 14.56
C LEU A 546 32.78 14.29 14.69
N LYS A 547 33.46 15.21 13.99
CA LYS A 547 34.92 15.38 14.08
C LYS A 547 35.39 15.83 15.46
N GLY A 548 34.57 16.59 16.19
CA GLY A 548 34.85 16.97 17.58
C GLY A 548 34.84 15.77 18.54
N VAL A 549 33.91 14.82 18.34
CA VAL A 549 33.79 13.61 19.17
C VAL A 549 34.88 12.58 18.83
N LEU A 550 35.32 12.49 17.58
CA LEU A 550 36.35 11.56 17.12
C LEU A 550 37.80 12.08 17.24
N GLY A 551 38.01 13.18 17.97
CA GLY A 551 39.33 13.74 18.22
C GLY A 551 40.03 14.33 16.99
N GLY A 552 39.27 14.83 16.01
CA GLY A 552 39.80 15.59 14.87
C GLY A 552 40.40 14.78 13.72
N LYS A 553 40.18 13.45 13.64
CA LYS A 553 40.58 12.66 12.47
C LYS A 553 39.53 12.75 11.35
N ASN A 554 40.01 12.94 10.11
CA ASN A 554 39.19 13.17 8.91
C ASN A 554 38.40 11.96 8.47
#